data_AF-A0AAV0WPY4-F1
#
_entry.id   AF-A0AAV0WPY4-F1
#
_cell.length_a   1.000
_cell.length_b   1.000
_cell.length_c   1.000
_cell.angle_alpha   90.00
_cell.angle_beta   90.00
_cell.angle_gamma   90.00
#
_symmetry.space_group_name_H-M   'P 1'
#
loop_
_entity.id
_entity.type
_entity.pdbx_description
1 polymer ?
#
loop_
_entity_poly.entity_id
_entity_poly.type
_entity_poly.pdbx_seq_one_letter_code
_entity_poly.pdbx_strand_id
1 'polypeptide(L)'
;MINCLNVSLQEMRDSGNEQIKTEAISICDKVGIKSELKIKRTIKRKVISGENSSGEDISADQFLTLEYYKVLDNMMAQMKWRFEQLSNIADDFQFHSAHSLSVTPVEKLKKYAADLAIKYNEDIDQEIINEIKFFKYQVKAILPDLNATALNISNAIKKYELDSTCPNLMTAYRLFLTMPVTVASGERSFSKLKLTKTYLRSTKTD
;
A
#
# COMPACT_ATOMS: atom_id res chain seq x y z
N MET A 1 15.59 3.75 -1.72
CA MET A 1 14.57 4.33 -2.63
C MET A 1 13.41 4.96 -1.85
N ILE A 2 12.70 4.22 -0.99
CA ILE A 2 11.54 4.76 -0.21
C ILE A 2 11.95 5.85 0.79
N ASN A 3 13.07 5.67 1.50
CA ASN A 3 13.57 6.71 2.41
C ASN A 3 13.90 8.01 1.68
N CYS A 4 14.47 7.93 0.48
CA CYS A 4 14.74 9.11 -0.35
C CYS A 4 13.45 9.83 -0.75
N LEU A 5 12.39 9.08 -1.12
CA LEU A 5 11.10 9.65 -1.46
C LEU A 5 10.45 10.37 -0.26
N ASN A 6 10.50 9.77 0.93
CA ASN A 6 10.01 10.41 2.15
C ASN A 6 10.78 11.68 2.49
N VAL A 7 12.10 11.70 2.29
CA VAL A 7 12.93 12.91 2.45
C VAL A 7 12.49 13.99 1.46
N SER A 8 12.28 13.65 0.19
CA SER A 8 11.77 14.63 -0.80
C SER A 8 10.37 15.15 -0.48
N LEU A 9 9.46 14.31 0.03
CA LEU A 9 8.14 14.75 0.50
C LEU A 9 8.25 15.71 1.69
N GLN A 10 9.18 15.43 2.62
CA GLN A 10 9.45 16.27 3.77
C GLN A 10 10.03 17.64 3.34
N GLU A 11 10.98 17.65 2.41
CA GLU A 11 11.55 18.88 1.85
C GLU A 11 10.49 19.75 1.16
N MET A 12 9.60 19.13 0.39
CA MET A 12 8.46 19.81 -0.23
C MET A 12 7.50 20.38 0.81
N ARG A 13 7.29 19.68 1.92
CA ARG A 13 6.46 20.16 3.01
C ARG A 13 7.09 21.37 3.70
N ASP A 14 8.39 21.32 3.96
CA ASP A 14 9.08 22.34 4.78
C ASP A 14 9.39 23.63 4.00
N SER A 15 9.63 23.54 2.69
CA SER A 15 10.08 24.68 1.87
C SER A 15 9.38 24.85 0.52
N GLY A 16 8.64 23.84 0.06
CA GLY A 16 8.09 23.80 -1.30
C GLY A 16 6.86 24.67 -1.53
N ASN A 17 6.07 24.97 -0.49
CA ASN A 17 4.79 25.68 -0.66
C ASN A 17 4.94 27.06 -1.33
N GLU A 18 5.87 27.88 -0.84
CA GLU A 18 6.10 29.22 -1.38
C GLU A 18 6.75 29.19 -2.78
N GLN A 19 7.62 28.21 -3.02
CA GLN A 19 8.23 28.00 -4.34
C GLN A 19 7.17 27.62 -5.39
N ILE A 20 6.26 26.71 -5.04
CA ILE A 20 5.18 26.28 -5.93
C ILE A 20 4.20 27.43 -6.21
N LYS A 21 3.87 28.24 -5.19
CA LYS A 21 3.01 29.42 -5.36
C LYS A 21 3.64 30.44 -6.31
N THR A 22 4.92 30.76 -6.13
CA THR A 22 5.63 31.74 -6.97
C THR A 22 5.78 31.25 -8.41
N GLU A 23 6.07 29.96 -8.61
CA GLU A 23 6.09 29.35 -9.93
C GLU A 23 4.72 29.37 -10.62
N ALA A 24 3.65 29.05 -9.89
CA ALA A 24 2.29 29.12 -10.41
C ALA A 24 1.88 30.54 -10.85
N ILE A 25 2.27 31.56 -10.08
CA ILE A 25 2.05 32.97 -10.45
C ILE A 25 2.80 33.32 -11.74
N SER A 26 4.09 32.94 -11.84
CA SER A 26 4.91 33.14 -13.04
C SER A 26 4.29 32.50 -14.29
N ILE A 27 3.69 31.31 -14.15
CA ILE A 27 2.99 30.63 -15.24
C ILE A 27 1.71 31.39 -15.64
N CYS A 28 0.90 31.83 -14.67
CA CYS A 28 -0.30 32.63 -14.94
C CYS A 28 0.03 33.92 -15.70
N ASP A 29 1.10 34.61 -15.29
CA ASP A 29 1.55 35.84 -15.93
C ASP A 29 1.99 35.60 -17.38
N LYS A 30 2.71 34.51 -17.65
CA LYS A 30 3.11 34.10 -19.01
C LYS A 30 1.92 33.80 -19.93
N VAL A 31 0.83 33.27 -19.37
CA VAL A 31 -0.38 32.86 -20.11
C VAL A 31 -1.42 34.00 -20.18
N GLY A 32 -1.18 35.12 -19.49
CA GLY A 32 -2.10 36.27 -19.46
C GLY A 32 -3.37 36.02 -18.62
N ILE A 33 -3.30 35.10 -17.65
CA ILE A 33 -4.42 34.78 -16.74
C ILE A 33 -4.25 35.58 -15.44
N LYS A 34 -5.34 36.14 -14.93
CA LYS A 34 -5.35 36.85 -13.64
C LYS A 34 -4.95 35.89 -12.50
N SER A 35 -3.87 36.19 -11.80
CA SER A 35 -3.23 35.35 -10.76
C SER A 35 -3.95 35.33 -9.40
N GLU A 36 -5.26 35.58 -9.37
CA GLU A 36 -6.05 35.65 -8.13
C GLU A 36 -6.71 34.31 -7.78
N LEU A 37 -6.52 33.86 -6.54
CA LEU A 37 -7.24 32.70 -6.00
C LEU A 37 -8.72 33.05 -5.79
N LYS A 38 -9.62 32.33 -6.46
CA LYS A 38 -11.07 32.51 -6.28
C LYS A 38 -11.50 32.02 -4.91
N ILE A 39 -12.06 32.92 -4.11
CA ILE A 39 -12.67 32.59 -2.82
C ILE A 39 -13.91 31.72 -3.08
N LYS A 40 -13.94 30.51 -2.51
CA LYS A 40 -15.12 29.65 -2.57
C LYS A 40 -16.26 30.31 -1.78
N ARG A 41 -17.48 30.30 -2.32
CA ARG A 41 -18.66 30.89 -1.65
C ARG A 41 -18.81 30.32 -0.24
N THR A 42 -18.76 31.18 0.77
CA THR A 42 -19.09 30.82 2.15
C THR A 42 -20.58 30.58 2.28
N ILE A 43 -20.96 29.38 2.74
CA ILE A 43 -22.35 29.05 3.06
C ILE A 43 -22.60 29.55 4.48
N LYS A 44 -23.39 30.62 4.62
CA LYS A 44 -23.79 31.12 5.93
C LYS A 44 -24.72 30.10 6.59
N ARG A 45 -24.33 29.57 7.75
CA ARG A 45 -25.20 28.73 8.58
C ARG A 45 -26.13 29.62 9.40
N LYS A 46 -27.36 29.17 9.66
CA LYS A 46 -28.28 29.88 10.57
C LYS A 46 -27.69 29.86 11.98
N VAL A 47 -27.48 31.03 12.54
CA VAL A 47 -26.89 31.27 13.86
C VAL A 47 -28.03 31.30 14.87
N ILE A 48 -27.90 30.62 16.00
CA ILE A 48 -28.90 30.63 17.07
C ILE A 48 -28.71 31.92 17.89
N SER A 49 -29.80 32.48 18.41
CA SER A 49 -29.75 33.73 19.19
C SER A 49 -28.85 33.54 20.43
N GLY A 50 -27.80 34.35 20.53
CA GLY A 50 -26.79 34.26 21.60
C GLY A 50 -25.47 33.58 21.19
N GLU A 51 -25.39 32.98 20.01
CA GLU A 51 -24.14 32.45 19.46
C GLU A 51 -23.45 33.47 18.54
N ASN A 52 -22.13 33.61 18.67
CA ASN A 52 -21.32 34.35 17.71
C ASN A 52 -21.03 33.46 16.51
N SER A 53 -21.37 33.92 15.30
CA SER A 53 -21.06 33.23 14.05
C SER A 53 -19.63 33.49 13.59
N SER A 54 -18.67 33.53 14.51
CA SER A 54 -17.26 33.68 14.19
C SER A 54 -16.72 32.35 13.65
N GLY A 55 -17.21 31.95 12.48
CA GLY A 55 -16.38 31.13 11.62
C GLY A 55 -15.22 32.03 11.20
N GLU A 56 -14.00 31.68 11.58
CA GLU A 56 -12.81 32.33 11.03
C GLU A 56 -12.86 32.14 9.51
N ASP A 57 -13.09 33.23 8.78
CA ASP A 57 -13.07 33.22 7.33
C ASP A 57 -11.61 33.01 6.88
N ILE A 58 -11.24 31.75 6.69
CA ILE A 58 -9.91 31.35 6.21
C ILE A 58 -9.71 31.93 4.80
N SER A 59 -8.62 32.67 4.60
CA SER A 59 -8.28 33.21 3.27
C SER A 59 -8.08 32.08 2.26
N ALA A 60 -8.35 32.34 0.97
CA ALA A 60 -8.15 31.34 -0.09
C ALA A 60 -6.70 30.80 -0.13
N ASP A 61 -5.71 31.65 0.20
CA ASP A 61 -4.30 31.25 0.29
C ASP A 61 -4.01 30.35 1.51
N GLN A 62 -4.62 30.66 2.65
CA GLN A 62 -4.53 29.82 3.85
C GLN A 62 -5.19 28.46 3.62
N PHE A 63 -6.35 28.44 2.94
CA PHE A 63 -7.03 27.22 2.56
C PHE A 63 -6.16 26.36 1.62
N LEU A 64 -5.57 26.96 0.58
CA LEU A 64 -4.66 26.28 -0.33
C LEU A 64 -3.46 25.68 0.42
N THR A 65 -2.86 26.46 1.32
CA THR A 65 -1.72 26.04 2.14
C THR A 65 -2.09 24.87 3.07
N LEU A 66 -3.26 24.93 3.71
CA LEU A 66 -3.76 23.84 4.54
C LEU A 66 -4.00 22.57 3.72
N GLU A 67 -4.58 22.71 2.53
CA GLU A 67 -4.86 21.55 1.66
C GLU A 67 -3.57 20.94 1.12
N TYR A 68 -2.57 21.77 0.79
CA TYR A 68 -1.23 21.35 0.40
C TYR A 68 -0.59 20.49 1.50
N TYR A 69 -0.55 20.97 2.75
CA TYR A 69 0.01 20.21 3.87
C TYR A 69 -0.78 18.93 4.15
N LYS A 70 -2.12 18.96 4.11
CA LYS A 70 -2.94 17.76 4.29
C LYS A 70 -2.61 16.67 3.27
N VAL A 71 -2.40 17.04 2.00
CA VAL A 71 -2.07 16.07 0.95
C VAL A 71 -0.70 15.43 1.23
N LEU A 72 0.31 16.24 1.53
CA LEU A 72 1.66 15.74 1.82
C LEU A 72 1.69 14.89 3.10
N ASP A 73 1.07 15.36 4.18
CA ASP A 73 0.99 14.63 5.44
C ASP A 73 0.30 13.28 5.26
N ASN A 74 -0.80 13.25 4.51
CA ASN A 74 -1.50 12.01 4.18
C ASN A 74 -0.61 11.09 3.34
N MET A 75 0.02 11.59 2.28
CA MET A 75 0.94 10.79 1.46
C MET A 75 2.06 10.17 2.29
N MET A 76 2.71 10.96 3.14
CA MET A 76 3.79 10.50 4.01
C MET A 76 3.30 9.44 5.01
N ALA A 77 2.19 9.71 5.70
CA ALA A 77 1.62 8.76 6.67
C ALA A 77 1.21 7.44 6.00
N GLN A 78 0.58 7.51 4.83
CA GLN A 78 0.18 6.33 4.08
C GLN A 78 1.36 5.55 3.53
N MET A 79 2.41 6.22 3.04
CA MET A 79 3.64 5.55 2.59
C MET A 79 4.34 4.84 3.74
N LYS A 80 4.48 5.52 4.89
CA LYS A 80 5.07 4.94 6.09
C LYS A 80 4.29 3.70 6.55
N TRP A 81 2.98 3.84 6.73
CA TRP A 81 2.12 2.73 7.14
C TRP A 81 2.21 1.55 6.17
N ARG A 82 2.10 1.79 4.85
CA ARG A 82 2.21 0.71 3.84
C ARG A 82 3.55 -0.01 3.88
N PHE A 83 4.64 0.73 4.03
CA PHE A 83 5.97 0.14 4.11
C PHE A 83 6.15 -0.73 5.35
N GLU A 84 5.69 -0.24 6.51
CA GLU A 84 5.69 -1.02 7.75
C GLU A 84 4.88 -2.31 7.60
N GLN A 85 3.69 -2.25 6.99
CA GLN A 85 2.88 -3.45 6.73
C GLN A 85 3.58 -4.42 5.77
N LEU A 86 4.21 -3.92 4.70
CA LEU A 86 4.97 -4.75 3.76
C LEU A 86 6.19 -5.41 4.41
N SER A 87 6.87 -4.69 5.31
CA SER A 87 7.98 -5.24 6.09
C SER A 87 7.50 -6.36 7.00
N ASN A 88 6.39 -6.15 7.72
CA ASN A 88 5.81 -7.18 8.59
C ASN A 88 5.44 -8.45 7.80
N ILE A 89 4.86 -8.28 6.61
CA ILE A 89 4.53 -9.40 5.73
C ILE A 89 5.81 -10.13 5.26
N ALA A 90 6.85 -9.38 4.88
CA ALA A 90 8.13 -9.97 4.51
C ALA A 90 8.72 -10.79 5.69
N ASP A 91 8.57 -10.27 6.92
CA ASP A 91 9.00 -10.92 8.15
C ASP A 91 8.20 -12.18 8.51
N ASP A 92 6.90 -12.20 8.23
CA ASP A 92 6.09 -13.42 8.39
C ASP A 92 6.53 -14.51 7.38
N PHE A 93 6.81 -14.11 6.13
CA PHE A 93 7.08 -15.01 5.01
C PHE A 93 8.57 -15.04 4.63
N GLN A 94 9.49 -15.17 5.60
CA GLN A 94 10.92 -15.09 5.29
C GLN A 94 11.47 -16.22 4.42
N PHE A 95 10.68 -17.26 4.15
CA PHE A 95 11.01 -18.36 3.24
C PHE A 95 10.38 -18.21 1.84
N HIS A 96 9.89 -17.02 1.46
CA HIS A 96 9.21 -16.79 0.18
C HIS A 96 10.11 -16.91 -1.07
N SER A 97 11.44 -16.86 -0.93
CA SER A 97 12.40 -16.93 -2.05
C SER A 97 13.29 -18.18 -1.98
N ALA A 98 13.73 -18.66 -3.13
CA ALA A 98 14.63 -19.83 -3.20
C ALA A 98 15.99 -19.54 -2.56
N HIS A 99 16.47 -18.30 -2.68
CA HIS A 99 17.65 -17.80 -1.97
C HIS A 99 17.48 -17.92 -0.45
N SER A 100 16.38 -17.39 0.10
CA SER A 100 16.12 -17.42 1.54
C SER A 100 16.02 -18.85 2.07
N LEU A 101 15.35 -19.75 1.35
CA LEU A 101 15.27 -21.18 1.70
C LEU A 101 16.64 -21.86 1.70
N SER A 102 17.50 -21.50 0.74
CA SER A 102 18.81 -22.14 0.56
C SER A 102 19.84 -21.66 1.59
N VAL A 103 19.86 -20.36 1.90
CA VAL A 103 20.85 -19.74 2.80
C VAL A 103 20.47 -19.89 4.27
N THR A 104 19.18 -19.79 4.60
CA THR A 104 18.74 -19.75 6.00
C THR A 104 18.89 -21.11 6.67
N PRO A 105 19.50 -21.22 7.87
CA PRO A 105 19.59 -22.47 8.64
C PRO A 105 18.22 -23.13 8.92
N VAL A 106 18.20 -24.45 9.04
CA VAL A 106 16.95 -25.22 9.22
C VAL A 106 16.22 -24.79 10.49
N GLU A 107 16.94 -24.55 11.58
CA GLU A 107 16.35 -24.16 12.87
C GLU A 107 15.61 -22.83 12.80
N LYS A 108 16.15 -21.86 12.05
CA LYS A 108 15.48 -20.57 11.81
C LYS A 108 14.24 -20.74 10.93
N LEU A 109 14.32 -21.56 9.88
CA LEU A 109 13.16 -21.84 9.02
C LEU A 109 12.02 -22.51 9.80
N LYS A 110 12.35 -23.43 10.71
CA LYS A 110 11.35 -24.03 11.60
C LYS A 110 10.69 -22.99 12.50
N LYS A 111 11.47 -22.06 13.04
CA LYS A 111 10.92 -20.95 13.85
C LYS A 111 9.97 -20.10 13.01
N TYR A 112 10.37 -19.67 11.82
CA TYR A 112 9.50 -18.87 10.94
C TYR A 112 8.22 -19.61 10.55
N ALA A 113 8.31 -20.91 10.27
CA ALA A 113 7.15 -21.74 9.97
C ALA A 113 6.22 -21.90 11.18
N ALA A 114 6.77 -22.05 12.38
CA ALA A 114 5.99 -22.10 13.62
C ALA A 114 5.29 -20.77 13.91
N ASP A 115 6.02 -19.65 13.78
CA ASP A 115 5.47 -18.30 13.96
C ASP A 115 4.33 -18.03 12.95
N LEU A 116 4.50 -18.48 11.70
CA LEU A 116 3.47 -18.38 10.66
C LEU A 116 2.23 -19.24 10.97
N ALA A 117 2.41 -20.48 11.42
CA ALA A 117 1.31 -21.37 11.80
C ALA A 117 0.51 -20.81 12.99
N ILE A 118 1.17 -20.11 13.92
CA ILE A 118 0.48 -19.42 15.02
C ILE A 118 -0.36 -18.25 14.48
N LYS A 119 0.19 -17.49 13.52
CA LYS A 119 -0.48 -16.32 12.95
C LYS A 119 -1.67 -16.67 12.04
N TYR A 120 -1.55 -17.73 11.27
CA TYR A 120 -2.55 -18.22 10.32
C TYR A 120 -3.05 -19.61 10.73
N ASN A 121 -3.42 -19.77 12.01
CA ASN A 121 -3.81 -21.05 12.60
C ASN A 121 -5.13 -21.63 12.07
N GLU A 122 -5.93 -20.83 11.36
CA GLU A 122 -7.14 -21.31 10.67
C GLU A 122 -6.81 -22.01 9.33
N ASP A 123 -5.69 -21.64 8.71
CA ASP A 123 -5.30 -22.10 7.36
C ASP A 123 -4.08 -23.03 7.36
N ILE A 124 -3.22 -22.94 8.38
CA ILE A 124 -1.91 -23.60 8.44
C ILE A 124 -1.74 -24.33 9.77
N ASP A 125 -1.50 -25.64 9.67
CA ASP A 125 -1.17 -26.49 10.81
C ASP A 125 0.32 -26.45 11.17
N GLN A 126 0.67 -26.87 12.39
CA GLN A 126 2.06 -26.97 12.86
C GLN A 126 2.92 -27.96 12.04
N GLU A 127 2.30 -28.84 11.24
CA GLU A 127 2.99 -29.74 10.32
C GLU A 127 3.86 -28.99 9.29
N ILE A 128 3.58 -27.71 9.02
CA ILE A 128 4.42 -26.86 8.17
C ILE A 128 5.89 -26.85 8.59
N ILE A 129 6.20 -27.07 9.87
CA ILE A 129 7.57 -27.14 10.41
C ILE A 129 8.33 -28.35 9.84
N ASN A 130 7.65 -29.48 9.65
CA ASN A 130 8.22 -30.68 9.06
C ASN A 130 8.30 -30.55 7.54
N GLU A 131 7.25 -30.00 6.92
CA GLU A 131 7.17 -29.76 5.48
C GLU A 131 8.28 -28.81 5.00
N ILE A 132 8.51 -27.69 5.69
CA ILE A 132 9.57 -26.73 5.31
C ILE A 132 10.96 -27.35 5.45
N LYS A 133 11.16 -28.21 6.47
CA LYS A 133 12.41 -28.94 6.67
C LYS A 133 12.66 -29.88 5.50
N PHE A 134 11.65 -30.66 5.10
CA PHE A 134 11.74 -31.55 3.95
C PHE A 134 12.01 -30.75 2.66
N PHE A 135 11.21 -29.71 2.41
CA PHE A 135 11.28 -28.92 1.19
C PHE A 135 12.64 -28.26 1.03
N LYS A 136 13.25 -27.74 2.10
CA LYS A 136 14.59 -27.14 2.05
C LYS A 136 15.63 -28.04 1.36
N TYR A 137 15.63 -29.33 1.66
CA TYR A 137 16.59 -30.26 1.06
C TYR A 137 16.24 -30.58 -0.40
N GLN A 138 14.96 -30.49 -0.77
CA GLN A 138 14.49 -30.71 -2.13
C GLN A 138 14.64 -29.48 -3.04
N VAL A 139 14.64 -28.26 -2.48
CA VAL A 139 14.74 -27.00 -3.23
C VAL A 139 15.96 -26.99 -4.15
N LYS A 140 17.12 -27.47 -3.70
CA LYS A 140 18.33 -27.49 -4.55
C LYS A 140 18.20 -28.36 -5.79
N ALA A 141 17.45 -29.45 -5.71
CA ALA A 141 17.22 -30.35 -6.84
C ALA A 141 16.10 -29.82 -7.78
N ILE A 142 15.09 -29.18 -7.19
CA ILE A 142 13.87 -28.76 -7.89
C ILE A 142 14.02 -27.36 -8.52
N LEU A 143 14.77 -26.49 -7.86
CA LEU A 143 15.03 -25.09 -8.23
C LEU A 143 16.53 -24.81 -8.12
N PRO A 144 17.32 -25.12 -9.16
CA PRO A 144 18.74 -24.80 -9.19
C PRO A 144 18.99 -23.28 -9.29
N ASP A 145 18.02 -22.51 -9.77
CA ASP A 145 18.10 -21.05 -9.81
C ASP A 145 17.71 -20.44 -8.45
N LEU A 146 18.68 -19.80 -7.81
CA LEU A 146 18.51 -19.12 -6.52
C LEU A 146 17.67 -17.84 -6.63
N ASN A 147 17.45 -17.31 -7.84
CA ASN A 147 16.61 -16.13 -8.07
C ASN A 147 15.12 -16.47 -8.21
N ALA A 148 14.73 -17.74 -8.06
CA ALA A 148 13.34 -18.15 -8.15
C ALA A 148 12.46 -17.46 -7.08
N THR A 149 11.38 -16.84 -7.55
CA THR A 149 10.37 -16.15 -6.72
C THR A 149 9.36 -17.12 -6.14
N ALA A 150 8.55 -16.66 -5.18
CA ALA A 150 7.45 -17.42 -4.57
C ALA A 150 6.53 -18.10 -5.60
N LEU A 151 6.27 -17.43 -6.73
CA LEU A 151 5.46 -18.00 -7.82
C LEU A 151 6.17 -19.18 -8.49
N ASN A 152 7.47 -19.07 -8.75
CA ASN A 152 8.25 -20.17 -9.30
C ASN A 152 8.29 -21.36 -8.34
N ILE A 153 8.39 -21.11 -7.03
CA ILE A 153 8.37 -22.14 -6.00
C ILE A 153 7.02 -22.85 -5.95
N SER A 154 5.92 -22.10 -5.90
CA SER A 154 4.57 -22.67 -5.90
C SER A 154 4.30 -23.50 -7.16
N ASN A 155 4.75 -23.03 -8.33
CA ASN A 155 4.64 -23.79 -9.58
C ASN A 155 5.51 -25.05 -9.58
N ALA A 156 6.70 -25.00 -8.97
CA ALA A 156 7.57 -26.16 -8.84
C ALA A 156 6.96 -27.23 -7.92
N ILE A 157 6.39 -26.84 -6.77
CA ILE A 157 5.67 -27.75 -5.87
C ILE A 157 4.57 -28.50 -6.64
N LYS A 158 3.77 -27.79 -7.44
CA LYS A 158 2.75 -28.43 -8.29
C LYS A 158 3.34 -29.31 -9.38
N LYS A 159 4.39 -28.87 -10.07
CA LYS A 159 5.01 -29.60 -11.19
C LYS A 159 5.56 -30.95 -10.76
N TYR A 160 6.11 -31.03 -9.55
CA TYR A 160 6.67 -32.26 -8.99
C TYR A 160 5.69 -33.00 -8.06
N GLU A 161 4.39 -32.65 -8.08
CA GLU A 161 3.32 -33.30 -7.30
C GLU A 161 3.60 -33.36 -5.78
N LEU A 162 4.32 -32.35 -5.28
CA LEU A 162 4.68 -32.23 -3.86
C LEU A 162 3.59 -31.54 -3.04
N ASP A 163 2.49 -31.12 -3.65
CA ASP A 163 1.35 -30.51 -2.98
C ASP A 163 0.67 -31.45 -1.98
N SER A 164 0.66 -32.75 -2.28
CA SER A 164 0.20 -33.80 -1.37
C SER A 164 1.14 -34.00 -0.16
N THR A 165 2.44 -33.76 -0.36
CA THR A 165 3.50 -34.00 0.66
C THR A 165 3.75 -32.77 1.52
N CYS A 166 3.52 -31.58 0.97
CA CYS A 166 3.68 -30.30 1.66
C CYS A 166 2.46 -29.39 1.47
N PRO A 167 1.27 -29.83 1.93
CA PRO A 167 0.02 -29.09 1.73
C PRO A 167 0.01 -27.74 2.47
N ASN A 168 0.52 -27.67 3.70
CA ASN A 168 0.57 -26.44 4.48
C ASN A 168 1.54 -25.42 3.88
N LEU A 169 2.69 -25.89 3.39
CA LEU A 169 3.64 -25.05 2.68
C LEU A 169 3.03 -24.49 1.39
N MET A 170 2.27 -25.30 0.65
CA MET A 170 1.54 -24.85 -0.53
C MET A 170 0.49 -23.80 -0.18
N THR A 171 -0.26 -23.98 0.92
CA THR A 171 -1.20 -22.98 1.45
C THR A 171 -0.49 -21.68 1.82
N ALA A 172 0.66 -21.74 2.50
CA ALA A 172 1.46 -20.57 2.82
C ALA A 172 1.89 -19.77 1.58
N TYR A 173 2.36 -20.45 0.52
CA TYR A 173 2.68 -19.78 -0.74
C TYR A 173 1.46 -19.20 -1.43
N ARG A 174 0.29 -19.86 -1.37
CA ARG A 174 -0.96 -19.30 -1.89
C ARG A 174 -1.34 -18.03 -1.15
N LEU A 175 -1.36 -18.05 0.18
CA LEU A 175 -1.64 -16.88 1.01
C LEU A 175 -0.71 -15.72 0.62
N PHE A 176 0.59 -15.97 0.54
CA PHE A 176 1.58 -14.97 0.12
C PHE A 176 1.29 -14.37 -1.27
N LEU A 177 0.99 -15.22 -2.26
CA LEU A 177 0.74 -14.78 -3.64
C LEU A 177 -0.62 -14.11 -3.82
N THR A 178 -1.60 -14.43 -2.97
CA THR A 178 -2.95 -13.83 -3.02
C THR A 178 -3.09 -12.60 -2.13
N MET A 179 -2.12 -12.32 -1.26
CA MET A 179 -2.14 -11.10 -0.46
C MET A 179 -2.18 -9.89 -1.38
N PRO A 180 -3.13 -8.95 -1.18
CA PRO A 180 -3.24 -7.76 -2.00
C PRO A 180 -2.08 -6.80 -1.66
N VAL A 181 -0.91 -7.05 -2.24
CA VAL A 181 0.20 -6.10 -2.26
C VAL A 181 -0.18 -5.01 -3.27
N THR A 182 -1.03 -4.09 -2.82
CA THR A 182 -1.49 -2.87 -3.50
C THR A 182 -1.83 -3.06 -4.99
N VAL A 183 -2.96 -3.68 -5.28
CA VAL A 183 -3.47 -3.77 -6.65
C VAL A 183 -4.17 -2.46 -7.03
N ALA A 184 -3.40 -1.43 -7.43
CA ALA A 184 -3.96 -0.15 -7.93
C ALA A 184 -4.95 -0.34 -9.11
N SER A 185 -4.81 -1.44 -9.85
CA SER A 185 -5.75 -1.85 -10.91
C SER A 185 -7.18 -2.10 -10.39
N GLY A 186 -7.32 -2.67 -9.19
CA GLY A 186 -8.62 -2.89 -8.55
C GLY A 186 -9.33 -1.56 -8.24
N GLU A 187 -8.61 -0.61 -7.63
CA GLU A 187 -9.13 0.72 -7.31
C GLU A 187 -9.57 1.49 -8.58
N ARG A 188 -8.81 1.37 -9.67
CA ARG A 188 -9.16 1.96 -10.98
C ARG A 188 -10.51 1.45 -11.48
N SER A 189 -10.77 0.15 -11.30
CA SER A 189 -12.02 -0.49 -11.70
C SER A 189 -13.20 -0.04 -10.82
N PHE A 190 -12.99 0.09 -9.50
CA PHE A 190 -14.01 0.62 -8.58
C PHE A 190 -14.35 2.10 -8.82
N SER A 191 -13.35 2.92 -9.22
CA SER A 191 -13.58 4.32 -9.57
C SER A 191 -14.52 4.45 -10.77
N LYS A 192 -14.34 3.62 -11.81
CA LYS A 192 -15.27 3.55 -12.96
C LYS A 192 -16.66 3.10 -12.55
N LEU A 193 -16.76 2.06 -11.72
CA LEU A 193 -18.05 1.57 -11.22
C LEU A 193 -18.80 2.64 -10.40
N LYS A 194 -18.08 3.40 -9.58
CA LYS A 194 -18.63 4.53 -8.82
C LYS A 194 -19.20 5.59 -9.76
N LEU A 195 -18.47 5.96 -10.81
CA LEU A 195 -18.93 6.92 -11.81
C LEU A 195 -20.25 6.46 -12.46
N THR A 196 -20.32 5.19 -12.89
CA THR A 196 -21.52 4.61 -13.50
C THR A 196 -22.70 4.60 -12.53
N LYS A 197 -22.49 4.20 -11.26
CA LYS A 197 -23.54 4.21 -10.24
C LYS A 197 -24.04 5.62 -9.91
N THR A 198 -23.15 6.60 -9.83
CA THR A 198 -23.53 8.00 -9.57
C THR A 198 -24.29 8.58 -10.74
N TYR A 199 -23.84 8.34 -11.98
CA TYR A 199 -24.53 8.78 -13.19
C TYR A 199 -25.97 8.26 -13.26
N LEU A 200 -26.17 6.95 -13.03
CA LEU A 200 -27.50 6.33 -13.04
C LEU A 200 -28.40 6.83 -11.89
N ARG A 201 -27.84 7.27 -10.77
CA ARG A 201 -28.61 7.87 -9.66
C ARG A 201 -29.02 9.33 -9.93
N SER A 202 -28.27 10.07 -10.75
CA SER A 202 -28.59 11.44 -11.13
C SER A 202 -29.62 11.54 -12.26
N THR A 203 -29.82 10.48 -13.05
CA THR A 203 -30.92 10.37 -14.01
C THR A 203 -32.13 9.73 -13.34
N LYS A 204 -32.85 10.49 -12.52
CA LYS A 204 -34.28 10.24 -12.38
C LYS A 204 -34.97 11.07 -13.46
N THR A 205 -35.49 10.38 -14.47
CA THR A 205 -36.50 10.92 -15.36
C THR A 205 -37.70 11.30 -14.52
N ASP A 206 -38.10 12.58 -14.57
CA ASP A 206 -39.46 13.01 -14.23
C ASP A 206 -40.47 12.41 -15.24
#